data_AF-A0A257EWZ8-F1
#
_entry.id   AF-A0A257EWZ8-F1
#
_cell.length_a   1.000
_cell.length_b   1.000
_cell.length_c   1.000
_cell.angle_alpha   90.00
_cell.angle_beta   90.00
_cell.angle_gamma   90.00
#
_symmetry.space_group_name_H-M   'P 1'
#
loop_
_entity.id
_entity.type
_entity.pdbx_description
1 polymer ?
#
loop_
_entity_poly.entity_id
_entity_poly.type
_entity_poly.pdbx_seq_one_letter_code
_entity_poly.pdbx_strand_id
1 'polypeptide(L)'
;MNRIYGADAVIERVEDLASVILAGRHETVRSDCLTGALPLMRWQMYRGSDAYRRVTILRDPWARLVSQINRLAILGPDGAGQDGSVARSLAAEVAAADFTSRPGLERFRRRLQPVEGGLDNLQTRMLLTGTMSAMVKPLTLRDVDKSLSNLAEFALVGFCEDQGSLQRGLLRLTEQTAALASLFESTGKAVALSPRNDLAREVLEPLFHYDQVLYTRAKAMIAARQS
;
A
#
# COMPACT_ATOMS: atom_id res chain seq x y z
N MET A 1 1.23 -19.82 -21.38
CA MET A 1 0.74 -18.82 -20.40
C MET A 1 0.44 -17.55 -21.17
N ASN A 2 -0.84 -17.18 -21.33
CA ASN A 2 -1.21 -15.91 -21.96
C ASN A 2 -0.67 -14.77 -21.08
N ARG A 3 0.19 -13.92 -21.65
CA ARG A 3 0.76 -12.77 -20.94
C ARG A 3 -0.34 -11.71 -20.83
N ILE A 4 -0.87 -11.53 -19.63
CA ILE A 4 -1.97 -10.59 -19.36
C ILE A 4 -1.61 -9.15 -19.75
N TYR A 5 -0.32 -8.79 -19.67
CA TYR A 5 0.14 -7.41 -19.79
C TYR A 5 0.73 -7.05 -21.16
N GLY A 6 1.14 -8.02 -21.97
CA GLY A 6 1.71 -7.79 -23.31
C GLY A 6 2.93 -8.66 -23.63
N ALA A 7 3.68 -8.29 -24.67
CA ALA A 7 4.84 -9.05 -25.17
C ALA A 7 6.13 -8.74 -24.41
N ASP A 8 6.28 -7.53 -23.87
CA ASP A 8 7.40 -7.09 -23.07
C ASP A 8 7.24 -7.53 -21.60
N ALA A 9 8.37 -7.70 -20.90
CA ALA A 9 8.39 -8.24 -19.55
C ALA A 9 7.72 -7.31 -18.53
N VAL A 10 7.11 -7.89 -17.48
CA VAL A 10 6.70 -7.15 -16.28
C VAL A 10 7.95 -6.72 -15.52
N ILE A 11 8.05 -5.45 -15.16
CA ILE A 11 9.10 -4.95 -14.26
C ILE A 11 8.50 -4.77 -12.87
N GLU A 12 9.09 -5.47 -11.91
CA GLU A 12 8.72 -5.40 -10.50
C GLU A 12 9.66 -4.46 -9.72
N ARG A 13 9.20 -4.03 -8.54
CA ARG A 13 9.96 -3.16 -7.61
C ARG A 13 10.40 -1.84 -8.24
N VAL A 14 9.49 -1.20 -8.97
CA VAL A 14 9.76 0.06 -9.68
C VAL A 14 10.16 1.20 -8.74
N GLU A 15 9.89 1.11 -7.44
CA GLU A 15 10.39 2.02 -6.41
C GLU A 15 11.94 2.09 -6.35
N ASP A 16 12.62 0.98 -6.60
CA ASP A 16 14.09 0.93 -6.63
C ASP A 16 14.62 1.65 -7.88
N LEU A 17 13.97 1.43 -9.02
CA LEU A 17 14.28 2.08 -10.29
C LEU A 17 13.96 3.58 -10.26
N ALA A 18 12.82 3.97 -9.71
CA ALA A 18 12.41 5.36 -9.58
C ALA A 18 13.45 6.19 -8.83
N SER A 19 14.05 5.62 -7.78
CA SER A 19 15.07 6.28 -6.98
C SER A 19 16.37 6.58 -7.75
N VAL A 20 16.78 5.70 -8.66
CA VAL A 20 17.96 5.92 -9.52
C VAL A 20 17.67 6.77 -10.75
N ILE A 21 16.47 6.67 -11.32
CA ILE A 21 16.02 7.48 -12.46
C ILE A 21 15.84 8.94 -12.05
N LEU A 22 15.16 9.20 -10.93
CA LEU A 22 14.98 10.57 -10.41
C LEU A 22 16.32 11.24 -10.02
N ALA A 23 17.34 10.44 -9.73
CA ALA A 23 18.69 10.93 -9.48
C ALA A 23 19.54 11.08 -10.75
N GLY A 24 18.98 10.87 -11.94
CA GLY A 24 19.67 10.95 -13.23
C GLY A 24 20.71 9.86 -13.48
N ARG A 25 20.68 8.77 -12.70
CA ARG A 25 21.65 7.66 -12.78
C ARG A 25 21.19 6.51 -13.68
N HIS A 26 19.98 6.60 -14.23
CA HIS A 26 19.41 5.59 -15.11
C HIS A 26 18.39 6.23 -16.06
N GLU A 27 18.27 5.73 -17.29
CA GLU A 27 17.27 6.18 -18.26
C GLU A 27 15.84 5.71 -17.90
N THR A 28 14.84 6.38 -18.45
CA THR A 28 13.43 5.99 -18.33
C THR A 28 13.21 4.63 -19.01
N VAL A 29 12.75 3.65 -18.24
CA VAL A 29 12.41 2.30 -18.73
C VAL A 29 10.97 2.28 -19.28
N ARG A 30 10.78 1.58 -20.40
CA ARG A 30 9.47 1.27 -20.97
C ARG A 30 9.22 -0.24 -20.88
N SER A 31 8.05 -0.61 -20.40
CA SER A 31 7.60 -2.00 -20.25
C SER A 31 6.08 -2.02 -20.31
N ASP A 32 5.52 -3.17 -20.62
CA ASP A 32 4.08 -3.40 -20.68
C ASP A 32 3.39 -3.30 -19.29
N CYS A 33 4.12 -3.58 -18.20
CA CYS A 33 3.59 -3.46 -16.86
C CYS A 33 4.69 -3.16 -15.84
N LEU A 34 4.41 -2.14 -15.02
CA LEU A 34 5.27 -1.67 -13.95
C LEU A 34 4.56 -1.92 -12.62
N THR A 35 5.21 -2.64 -11.70
CA THR A 35 4.67 -2.90 -10.36
C THR A 35 5.64 -2.42 -9.28
N GLY A 36 5.11 -1.87 -8.20
CA GLY A 36 5.95 -1.34 -7.12
C GLY A 36 5.20 -0.59 -6.04
N ALA A 37 5.85 -0.44 -4.88
CA ALA A 37 5.37 0.35 -3.75
C ALA A 37 5.83 1.81 -3.87
N LEU A 38 5.31 2.54 -4.87
CA LEU A 38 5.70 3.92 -5.16
C LEU A 38 4.59 4.92 -4.79
N PRO A 39 4.86 5.96 -3.97
CA PRO A 39 3.89 7.04 -3.74
C PRO A 39 3.48 7.70 -5.05
N LEU A 40 2.19 8.01 -5.21
CA LEU A 40 1.64 8.59 -6.44
C LEU A 40 2.34 9.88 -6.85
N MET A 41 2.76 10.68 -5.88
CA MET A 41 3.66 11.82 -6.06
C MET A 41 4.86 11.53 -6.96
N ARG A 42 5.63 10.49 -6.60
CA ARG A 42 6.88 10.14 -7.27
C ARG A 42 6.59 9.54 -8.63
N TRP A 43 5.48 8.81 -8.76
CA TRP A 43 5.01 8.34 -10.06
C TRP A 43 4.75 9.49 -11.03
N GLN A 44 4.11 10.58 -10.59
CA GLN A 44 3.86 11.76 -11.43
C GLN A 44 5.13 12.51 -11.86
N MET A 45 6.26 12.29 -11.17
CA MET A 45 7.56 12.84 -11.56
C MET A 45 8.25 11.99 -12.65
N TYR A 46 7.73 10.81 -12.94
CA TYR A 46 8.29 9.92 -13.95
C TYR A 46 7.91 10.37 -15.36
N ARG A 47 8.91 10.61 -16.22
CA ARG A 47 8.65 11.02 -17.60
C ARG A 47 7.93 9.92 -18.37
N GLY A 48 6.75 10.22 -18.89
CA GLY A 48 5.92 9.25 -19.62
C GLY A 48 5.00 8.42 -18.74
N SER A 49 4.83 8.78 -17.46
CA SER A 49 3.85 8.18 -16.55
C SER A 49 2.43 8.13 -17.13
N ASP A 50 2.07 9.12 -17.93
CA ASP A 50 0.73 9.28 -18.51
C ASP A 50 0.40 8.24 -19.59
N ALA A 51 1.41 7.52 -20.09
CA ALA A 51 1.22 6.41 -21.01
C ALA A 51 0.65 5.15 -20.31
N TYR A 52 0.71 5.09 -18.97
CA TYR A 52 0.27 3.93 -18.21
C TYR A 52 -1.11 4.13 -17.60
N ARG A 53 -1.96 3.11 -17.75
CA ARG A 53 -3.22 3.01 -17.02
C ARG A 53 -2.92 2.58 -15.59
N ARG A 54 -3.17 3.47 -14.64
CA ARG A 54 -2.88 3.25 -13.22
C ARG A 54 -3.87 2.26 -12.60
N VAL A 55 -3.34 1.27 -11.90
CA VAL A 55 -4.11 0.29 -11.13
C VAL A 55 -3.59 0.28 -9.69
N THR A 56 -4.49 0.21 -8.72
CA THR A 56 -4.12 0.02 -7.31
C THR A 56 -5.05 -0.97 -6.62
N ILE A 57 -4.61 -1.49 -5.47
CA ILE A 57 -5.36 -2.41 -4.64
C ILE A 57 -5.35 -1.86 -3.22
N LEU A 58 -6.53 -1.69 -2.63
CA LEU A 58 -6.69 -1.33 -1.22
C LEU A 58 -7.01 -2.58 -0.38
N ARG A 59 -6.71 -2.50 0.91
CA ARG A 59 -7.04 -3.55 1.89
C ARG A 59 -7.70 -2.92 3.10
N ASP A 60 -8.56 -3.68 3.79
CA ASP A 60 -9.08 -3.29 5.11
C ASP A 60 -7.92 -2.76 5.96
N PRO A 61 -7.99 -1.50 6.45
CA PRO A 61 -6.82 -0.84 7.04
C PRO A 61 -6.29 -1.54 8.29
N TRP A 62 -7.17 -2.11 9.11
CA TRP A 62 -6.78 -2.89 10.26
C TRP A 62 -6.07 -4.18 9.83
N ALA A 63 -6.67 -4.94 8.91
CA ALA A 63 -6.05 -6.16 8.38
C ALA A 63 -4.70 -5.88 7.71
N ARG A 64 -4.56 -4.76 6.99
CA ARG A 64 -3.30 -4.30 6.41
C ARG A 64 -2.25 -4.02 7.48
N LEU A 65 -2.61 -3.25 8.52
CA LEU A 65 -1.69 -2.91 9.62
C LEU A 65 -1.20 -4.16 10.35
N VAL A 66 -2.13 -5.05 10.71
CA VAL A 66 -1.82 -6.35 11.35
C VAL A 66 -0.90 -7.20 10.47
N SER A 67 -1.18 -7.26 9.17
CA SER A 67 -0.33 -8.00 8.23
C SER A 67 1.08 -7.43 8.16
N GLN A 68 1.25 -6.11 8.16
CA GLN A 68 2.56 -5.47 8.09
C GLN A 68 3.34 -5.64 9.40
N ILE A 69 2.68 -5.50 10.56
CA ILE A 69 3.30 -5.76 11.86
C ILE A 69 3.78 -7.21 11.94
N ASN A 70 2.96 -8.18 11.55
CA ASN A 70 3.36 -9.59 11.55
C ASN A 70 4.49 -9.88 10.56
N ARG A 71 4.51 -9.26 9.37
CA ARG A 71 5.64 -9.36 8.43
C ARG A 71 6.94 -8.87 9.08
N LEU A 72 6.91 -7.69 9.69
CA LEU A 72 8.08 -7.11 10.36
C LEU A 72 8.56 -7.97 11.54
N ALA A 73 7.63 -8.54 12.30
CA ALA A 73 7.95 -9.47 13.39
C ALA A 73 8.63 -10.75 12.88
N ILE A 74 8.18 -11.30 11.75
CA ILE A 74 8.76 -12.50 11.13
C ILE A 74 10.17 -12.21 10.59
N LEU A 75 10.36 -11.07 9.93
CA LEU A 75 11.65 -10.69 9.36
C LEU A 75 12.69 -10.34 10.43
N GLY A 76 12.25 -9.71 11.52
CA GLY A 76 13.13 -9.08 12.49
C GLY A 76 13.93 -7.91 11.90
N PRO A 77 14.71 -7.18 12.72
CA PRO A 77 15.47 -6.01 12.27
C PRO A 77 16.49 -6.32 11.17
N ASP A 78 17.20 -7.45 11.27
CA ASP A 78 18.24 -7.82 10.32
C ASP A 78 17.65 -8.18 8.95
N GLY A 79 16.59 -8.99 8.93
CA GLY A 79 15.87 -9.35 7.71
C GLY A 79 15.20 -8.14 7.05
N ALA A 80 14.51 -7.31 7.84
CA ALA A 80 13.87 -6.09 7.34
C ALA A 80 14.89 -5.04 6.87
N GLY A 81 16.15 -5.14 7.29
CA GLY A 81 17.22 -4.26 6.83
C GLY A 81 17.51 -4.34 5.33
N GLN A 82 17.13 -5.43 4.66
CA GLN A 82 17.23 -5.54 3.20
C GLN A 82 16.22 -4.63 2.48
N ASP A 83 15.12 -4.29 3.15
CA ASP A 83 14.08 -3.36 2.67
C ASP A 83 14.40 -1.89 3.04
N GLY A 84 15.53 -1.64 3.70
CA GLY A 84 16.02 -0.30 4.04
C GLY A 84 16.01 0.04 5.54
N SER A 85 16.57 1.22 5.87
CA SER A 85 16.75 1.65 7.27
C SER A 85 15.44 1.87 8.01
N VAL A 86 14.41 2.38 7.34
CA VAL A 86 13.07 2.57 7.93
C VAL A 86 12.45 1.21 8.30
N ALA A 87 12.52 0.22 7.40
CA ALA A 87 12.01 -1.11 7.65
C ALA A 87 12.72 -1.80 8.82
N ARG A 88 14.05 -1.68 8.90
CA ARG A 88 14.84 -2.14 10.06
C ARG A 88 14.38 -1.51 11.37
N SER A 89 14.24 -0.19 11.41
CA SER A 89 13.81 0.53 12.61
C SER A 89 12.39 0.14 13.03
N LEU A 90 11.46 0.00 12.08
CA LEU A 90 10.10 -0.46 12.38
C LEU A 90 10.08 -1.89 12.91
N ALA A 91 10.89 -2.80 12.35
CA ALA A 91 10.99 -4.17 12.86
C ALA A 91 11.58 -4.23 14.27
N ALA A 92 12.51 -3.34 14.61
CA ALA A 92 13.02 -3.23 15.99
C ALA A 92 11.93 -2.74 16.97
N GLU A 93 11.13 -1.75 16.57
CA GLU A 93 10.01 -1.31 17.41
C GLU A 93 8.93 -2.37 17.55
N VAL A 94 8.64 -3.14 16.50
CA VAL A 94 7.70 -4.27 16.55
C VAL A 94 8.22 -5.38 17.47
N ALA A 95 9.51 -5.71 17.40
CA ALA A 95 10.11 -6.74 18.26
C ALA A 95 10.10 -6.37 19.75
N ALA A 96 10.19 -5.07 20.05
CA ALA A 96 10.14 -4.54 21.42
C ALA A 96 8.72 -4.24 21.93
N ALA A 97 7.69 -4.38 21.09
CA ALA A 97 6.32 -4.01 21.43
C ALA A 97 5.63 -5.08 22.29
N ASP A 98 4.93 -4.62 23.32
CA ASP A 98 3.95 -5.43 24.04
C ASP A 98 2.55 -5.17 23.47
N PHE A 99 2.06 -6.08 22.64
CA PHE A 99 0.73 -6.02 22.04
C PHE A 99 -0.39 -6.54 22.96
N THR A 100 -0.07 -6.95 24.19
CA THR A 100 -1.03 -7.53 25.14
C THR A 100 -1.54 -6.54 26.18
N SER A 101 -0.87 -5.40 26.34
CA SER A 101 -1.24 -4.36 27.32
C SER A 101 -1.47 -2.99 26.68
N ARG A 102 -2.40 -2.21 27.23
CA ARG A 102 -2.67 -0.83 26.78
C ARG A 102 -1.43 0.07 26.89
N PRO A 103 -0.67 0.08 28.01
CA PRO A 103 0.56 0.88 28.10
C PRO A 103 1.63 0.47 27.09
N GLY A 104 1.75 -0.83 26.79
CA GLY A 104 2.64 -1.36 25.76
C GLY A 104 2.28 -0.84 24.37
N LEU A 105 1.01 -0.97 23.99
CA LEU A 105 0.46 -0.48 22.72
C LEU A 105 0.60 1.03 22.56
N GLU A 106 0.31 1.80 23.61
CA GLU A 106 0.47 3.26 23.58
C GLU A 106 1.93 3.66 23.41
N ARG A 107 2.86 2.97 24.08
CA ARG A 107 4.30 3.20 23.95
C ARG A 107 4.77 2.89 22.54
N PHE A 108 4.37 1.76 21.98
CA PHE A 108 4.64 1.40 20.60
C PHE A 108 4.17 2.49 19.65
N ARG A 109 2.90 2.90 19.74
CA ARG A 109 2.33 3.98 18.90
C ARG A 109 3.12 5.28 18.97
N ARG A 110 3.52 5.73 20.18
CA ARG A 110 4.26 6.99 20.37
C ARG A 110 5.66 6.96 19.74
N ARG A 111 6.26 5.79 19.57
CA ARG A 111 7.58 5.64 18.94
C ARG A 111 7.52 5.63 17.41
N LEU A 112 6.35 5.35 16.84
CA LEU A 112 6.15 5.41 15.40
C LEU A 112 6.07 6.87 14.96
N GLN A 113 7.14 7.34 14.32
CA GLN A 113 7.15 8.65 13.66
C GLN A 113 6.51 8.52 12.26
N PRO A 114 5.77 9.54 11.79
CA PRO A 114 5.38 9.63 10.39
C PRO A 114 6.62 9.73 9.51
N VAL A 115 6.91 8.64 8.80
CA VAL A 115 8.03 8.53 7.86
C VAL A 115 7.55 7.89 6.57
N GLU A 116 8.22 8.17 5.46
CA GLU A 116 8.00 7.43 4.23
C GLU A 116 8.30 5.94 4.43
N GLY A 117 7.38 5.06 4.02
CA GLY A 117 7.45 3.62 4.33
C GLY A 117 7.00 3.25 5.74
N GLY A 118 6.48 4.21 6.51
CA GLY A 118 5.92 4.01 7.85
C GLY A 118 4.59 3.24 7.87
N LEU A 119 4.09 2.97 9.08
CA LEU A 119 2.81 2.29 9.28
C LEU A 119 1.60 3.24 9.20
N ASP A 120 1.83 4.52 9.49
CA ASP A 120 0.82 5.55 9.68
C ASP A 120 0.08 5.92 8.39
N ASN A 121 -1.22 5.58 8.34
CA ASN A 121 -2.18 5.95 7.30
C ASN A 121 -1.61 5.78 5.88
N LEU A 122 -0.94 4.65 5.68
CA LEU A 122 -0.11 4.38 4.52
C LEU A 122 -0.90 4.48 3.22
N GLN A 123 -2.11 3.92 3.15
CA GLN A 123 -2.90 3.93 1.90
C GLN A 123 -3.27 5.36 1.48
N THR A 124 -3.65 6.19 2.44
CA THR A 124 -3.92 7.62 2.25
C THR A 124 -2.67 8.34 1.77
N ARG A 125 -1.53 8.17 2.48
CA ARG A 125 -0.28 8.85 2.14
C ARG A 125 0.22 8.49 0.73
N MET A 126 0.13 7.21 0.36
CA MET A 126 0.57 6.72 -0.95
C MET A 126 -0.23 7.28 -2.13
N LEU A 127 -1.43 7.82 -1.89
CA LEU A 127 -2.29 8.41 -2.90
C LEU A 127 -2.21 9.94 -2.97
N LEU A 128 -1.46 10.60 -2.08
CA LEU A 128 -1.30 12.05 -2.11
C LEU A 128 -0.35 12.51 -3.21
N THR A 129 -0.62 13.71 -3.73
CA THR A 129 0.09 14.39 -4.82
C THR A 129 0.45 15.84 -4.40
N GLY A 130 1.30 16.55 -5.14
CA GLY A 130 1.83 17.88 -4.78
C GLY A 130 3.27 17.93 -4.21
N THR A 131 3.47 17.70 -2.89
CA THR A 131 4.81 17.69 -2.27
C THR A 131 5.10 16.44 -1.43
N MET A 132 6.38 16.04 -1.34
CA MET A 132 6.84 14.91 -0.51
C MET A 132 6.53 15.07 0.98
N SER A 133 6.27 16.30 1.46
CA SER A 133 5.86 16.54 2.85
C SER A 133 4.57 15.80 3.22
N ALA A 134 3.74 15.46 2.24
CA ALA A 134 2.55 14.62 2.40
C ALA A 134 2.83 13.26 3.05
N MET A 135 4.06 12.74 2.94
CA MET A 135 4.47 11.47 3.54
C MET A 135 4.76 11.56 5.04
N VAL A 136 4.96 12.76 5.58
CA VAL A 136 5.41 12.95 6.98
C VAL A 136 4.59 13.97 7.77
N LYS A 137 3.78 14.80 7.10
CA LYS A 137 2.93 15.78 7.79
C LYS A 137 1.78 15.10 8.54
N PRO A 138 1.19 15.76 9.56
CA PRO A 138 -0.12 15.39 10.09
C PRO A 138 -1.17 15.40 8.97
N LEU A 139 -2.01 14.36 8.94
CA LEU A 139 -3.10 14.24 7.98
C LEU A 139 -4.37 14.89 8.50
N THR A 140 -5.25 15.24 7.56
CA THR A 140 -6.58 15.79 7.82
C THR A 140 -7.61 15.11 6.91
N LEU A 141 -8.91 15.33 7.15
CA LEU A 141 -9.95 14.83 6.25
C LEU A 141 -9.85 15.40 4.83
N ARG A 142 -9.28 16.60 4.65
CA ARG A 142 -9.01 17.16 3.31
C ARG A 142 -8.00 16.34 2.54
N ASP A 143 -7.03 15.72 3.24
CA ASP A 143 -6.06 14.82 2.61
C ASP A 143 -6.72 13.51 2.16
N VAL A 144 -7.73 13.03 2.91
CA VAL A 144 -8.56 11.90 2.48
C VAL A 144 -9.37 12.27 1.23
N ASP A 145 -10.00 13.44 1.20
CA ASP A 145 -10.76 13.91 0.04
C ASP A 145 -9.85 14.02 -1.19
N LYS A 146 -8.63 14.54 -1.02
CA LYS A 146 -7.64 14.62 -2.10
C LYS A 146 -7.20 13.23 -2.57
N SER A 147 -6.94 12.31 -1.64
CA SER A 147 -6.57 10.92 -1.96
C SER A 147 -7.69 10.21 -2.72
N LEU A 148 -8.95 10.42 -2.33
CA LEU A 148 -10.13 9.88 -3.00
C LEU A 148 -10.29 10.46 -4.42
N SER A 149 -10.08 11.77 -4.57
CA SER A 149 -10.08 12.42 -5.89
C SER A 149 -8.97 11.87 -6.79
N ASN A 150 -7.77 11.66 -6.26
CA ASN A 150 -6.67 11.07 -7.03
C ASN A 150 -6.97 9.62 -7.39
N LEU A 151 -7.57 8.86 -6.47
CA LEU A 151 -8.00 7.48 -6.68
C LEU A 151 -9.07 7.36 -7.78
N ALA A 152 -9.93 8.38 -7.91
CA ALA A 152 -10.96 8.43 -8.94
C ALA A 152 -10.37 8.42 -10.37
N GLU A 153 -9.13 8.88 -10.55
CA GLU A 153 -8.43 8.89 -11.84
C GLU A 153 -7.74 7.55 -12.18
N PHE A 154 -7.74 6.57 -11.27
CA PHE A 154 -7.19 5.25 -11.54
C PHE A 154 -8.11 4.51 -12.51
N ALA A 155 -7.50 3.81 -13.47
CA ALA A 155 -8.22 2.99 -14.43
C ALA A 155 -8.90 1.80 -13.75
N LEU A 156 -8.30 1.29 -12.66
CA LEU A 156 -8.88 0.25 -11.82
C LEU A 156 -8.43 0.40 -10.36
N VAL A 157 -9.39 0.21 -9.45
CA VAL A 157 -9.16 0.15 -8.01
C VAL A 157 -9.75 -1.17 -7.52
N GLY A 158 -8.89 -2.07 -7.07
CA GLY A 158 -9.29 -3.33 -6.47
C GLY A 158 -9.30 -3.31 -4.95
N PHE A 159 -9.86 -4.36 -4.37
CA PHE A 159 -9.84 -4.62 -2.94
C PHE A 159 -9.27 -6.01 -2.68
N CYS A 160 -8.37 -6.15 -1.71
CA CYS A 160 -7.75 -7.44 -1.37
C CYS A 160 -8.80 -8.51 -1.00
N GLU A 161 -9.94 -8.09 -0.48
CA GLU A 161 -11.06 -8.96 -0.09
C GLU A 161 -11.90 -9.44 -1.29
N ASP A 162 -11.72 -8.83 -2.48
CA ASP A 162 -12.43 -9.18 -3.71
C ASP A 162 -11.44 -9.30 -4.89
N GLN A 163 -10.53 -10.27 -4.77
CA GLN A 163 -9.54 -10.58 -5.80
C GLN A 163 -10.19 -10.99 -7.13
N GLY A 164 -11.37 -11.62 -7.09
CA GLY A 164 -12.09 -12.03 -8.30
C GLY A 164 -12.55 -10.83 -9.14
N SER A 165 -13.09 -9.80 -8.50
CA SER A 165 -13.47 -8.56 -9.18
C SER A 165 -12.25 -7.81 -9.74
N LEU A 166 -11.15 -7.74 -8.98
CA LEU A 166 -9.89 -7.17 -9.46
C LEU A 166 -9.37 -7.89 -10.71
N GLN A 167 -9.30 -9.23 -10.69
CA GLN A 167 -8.82 -10.01 -11.83
C GLN A 167 -9.69 -9.79 -13.07
N ARG A 168 -11.03 -9.79 -12.94
CA ARG A 168 -11.94 -9.45 -14.05
C ARG A 168 -11.73 -8.03 -14.55
N GLY A 169 -11.50 -7.07 -13.66
CA GLY A 169 -11.18 -5.70 -14.01
C GLY A 169 -9.90 -5.59 -14.83
N LEU A 170 -8.84 -6.29 -14.43
CA LEU A 170 -7.58 -6.34 -15.15
C LEU A 170 -7.75 -6.94 -16.55
N LEU A 171 -8.44 -8.08 -16.67
CA LEU A 171 -8.69 -8.72 -17.97
C LEU A 171 -9.46 -7.80 -18.93
N ARG A 172 -10.47 -7.06 -18.45
CA ARG A 172 -11.17 -6.05 -19.24
C ARG A 172 -10.25 -4.90 -19.63
N LEU A 173 -9.43 -4.41 -18.70
CA LEU A 173 -8.51 -3.32 -18.95
C LEU A 173 -7.47 -3.69 -20.02
N THR A 174 -6.96 -4.91 -19.99
CA THR A 174 -5.94 -5.40 -20.92
C THR A 174 -6.52 -6.05 -22.18
N GLU A 175 -7.85 -6.04 -22.34
CA GLU A 175 -8.57 -6.68 -23.44
C GLU A 175 -8.21 -8.17 -23.62
N GLN A 176 -7.93 -8.85 -22.50
CA GLN A 176 -7.54 -10.25 -22.47
C GLN A 176 -8.71 -11.16 -22.08
N THR A 177 -8.75 -12.34 -22.69
CA THR A 177 -9.67 -13.43 -22.32
C THR A 177 -8.86 -14.56 -21.70
N ALA A 178 -8.68 -14.52 -20.38
CA ALA A 178 -8.01 -15.57 -19.63
C ALA A 178 -8.92 -16.08 -18.50
N ALA A 179 -8.68 -17.32 -18.06
CA ALA A 179 -9.31 -17.84 -16.86
C ALA A 179 -8.83 -17.06 -15.62
N LEU A 180 -9.70 -16.90 -14.64
CA LEU A 180 -9.32 -16.33 -13.35
C LEU A 180 -8.35 -17.28 -12.66
N ALA A 181 -7.26 -16.73 -12.13
CA ALA A 181 -6.35 -17.44 -11.27
C ALA A 181 -7.03 -17.79 -9.94
N SER A 182 -6.55 -18.86 -9.30
CA SER A 182 -6.99 -19.26 -7.96
C SER A 182 -6.86 -18.10 -6.98
N LEU A 183 -7.94 -17.83 -6.24
CA LEU A 183 -7.95 -16.82 -5.18
C LEU A 183 -6.96 -17.23 -4.10
N PHE A 184 -6.12 -16.31 -3.65
CA PHE A 184 -5.14 -16.58 -2.62
C PHE A 184 -5.67 -16.10 -1.27
N GLU A 185 -5.94 -17.03 -0.35
CA GLU A 185 -6.13 -16.68 1.06
C GLU A 185 -4.78 -16.72 1.77
N SER A 186 -4.11 -15.57 1.89
CA SER A 186 -2.96 -15.48 2.79
C SER A 186 -3.48 -15.39 4.24
N THR A 187 -3.74 -16.53 4.86
CA THR A 187 -3.78 -16.62 6.32
C THR A 187 -2.35 -16.62 6.84
N GLY A 188 -1.66 -15.48 6.66
CA GLY A 188 -0.33 -15.29 7.24
C GLY A 188 -0.40 -15.62 8.73
N LYS A 189 0.52 -16.45 9.23
CA LYS A 189 0.56 -16.80 10.65
C LYS A 189 0.67 -15.51 11.46
N ALA A 190 -0.30 -15.26 12.34
CA ALA A 190 -0.21 -14.16 13.28
C ALA A 190 0.86 -14.54 14.32
N VAL A 191 1.99 -13.83 14.31
CA VAL A 191 3.14 -14.11 15.19
C VAL A 191 3.22 -13.08 16.33
N ALA A 192 2.94 -11.81 16.04
CA ALA A 192 3.02 -10.72 17.03
C ALA A 192 1.65 -10.14 17.37
N LEU A 193 0.80 -9.90 16.36
CA LEU A 193 -0.48 -9.24 16.53
C LEU A 193 -1.61 -10.05 15.88
N SER A 194 -2.60 -10.43 16.69
CA SER A 194 -3.80 -11.09 16.20
C SER A 194 -4.76 -10.09 15.55
N PRO A 195 -5.41 -10.42 14.42
CA PRO A 195 -6.46 -9.59 13.84
C PRO A 195 -7.69 -9.45 14.74
N ARG A 196 -7.84 -10.32 15.75
CA ARG A 196 -8.94 -10.30 16.74
C ARG A 196 -8.59 -9.52 18.03
N ASN A 197 -7.44 -8.84 18.07
CA ASN A 197 -7.05 -8.07 19.24
C ASN A 197 -7.77 -6.72 19.26
N ASP A 198 -8.94 -6.66 19.89
CA ASP A 198 -9.79 -5.45 19.95
C ASP A 198 -9.10 -4.30 20.70
N LEU A 199 -8.34 -4.61 21.75
CA LEU A 199 -7.57 -3.61 22.49
C LEU A 199 -6.52 -2.92 21.59
N ALA A 200 -5.76 -3.72 20.82
CA ALA A 200 -4.80 -3.17 19.88
C ALA A 200 -5.49 -2.40 18.76
N ARG A 201 -6.63 -2.87 18.27
CA ARG A 201 -7.42 -2.17 17.26
C ARG A 201 -7.84 -0.79 17.72
N GLU A 202 -8.31 -0.67 18.96
CA GLU A 202 -8.69 0.59 19.59
C GLU A 202 -7.48 1.52 19.77
N VAL A 203 -6.40 1.05 20.39
CA VAL A 203 -5.24 1.89 20.74
C VAL A 203 -4.46 2.34 19.49
N LEU A 204 -4.38 1.48 18.47
CA LEU A 204 -3.67 1.76 17.23
C LEU A 204 -4.54 2.42 16.16
N GLU A 205 -5.82 2.69 16.44
CA GLU A 205 -6.76 3.35 15.53
C GLU A 205 -6.16 4.58 14.82
N PRO A 206 -5.42 5.47 15.51
CA PRO A 206 -4.87 6.65 14.84
C PRO A 206 -3.88 6.35 13.71
N LEU A 207 -3.24 5.17 13.70
CA LEU A 207 -2.35 4.74 12.63
C LEU A 207 -3.10 4.33 11.35
N PHE A 208 -4.41 4.16 11.41
CA PHE A 208 -5.21 3.76 10.24
C PHE A 208 -6.55 4.51 10.12
N HIS A 209 -6.81 5.51 10.97
CA HIS A 209 -8.03 6.31 10.97
C HIS A 209 -8.39 6.85 9.58
N TYR A 210 -7.46 7.56 8.94
CA TYR A 210 -7.69 8.16 7.63
C TYR A 210 -7.76 7.10 6.52
N ASP A 211 -6.99 6.02 6.64
CA ASP A 211 -7.12 4.86 5.75
C ASP A 211 -8.52 4.24 5.86
N GLN A 212 -9.13 4.19 7.05
CA GLN A 212 -10.49 3.68 7.26
C GLN A 212 -11.54 4.54 6.57
N VAL A 213 -11.41 5.86 6.69
CA VAL A 213 -12.30 6.81 6.01
C VAL A 213 -12.13 6.68 4.49
N LEU A 214 -10.89 6.68 4.00
CA LEU A 214 -10.58 6.50 2.58
C LEU A 214 -11.15 5.19 2.05
N TYR A 215 -10.86 4.06 2.70
CA TYR A 215 -11.25 2.73 2.26
C TYR A 215 -12.77 2.60 2.15
N THR A 216 -13.51 3.09 3.15
CA THR A 216 -14.98 3.08 3.16
C THR A 216 -15.55 3.91 2.01
N ARG A 217 -15.02 5.12 1.79
CA ARG A 217 -15.48 6.00 0.70
C ARG A 217 -15.08 5.48 -0.68
N ALA A 218 -13.90 4.88 -0.81
CA ALA A 218 -13.44 4.24 -2.03
C ALA A 218 -14.34 3.08 -2.43
N LYS A 219 -14.76 2.23 -1.48
CA LYS A 219 -15.74 1.16 -1.75
C LYS A 219 -17.05 1.71 -2.30
N ALA A 220 -17.61 2.74 -1.65
CA ALA A 220 -18.84 3.38 -2.12
C ALA A 220 -18.68 3.99 -3.52
N MET A 221 -17.57 4.70 -3.77
CA MET A 221 -17.25 5.29 -5.07
C MET A 221 -17.17 4.24 -6.17
N ILE A 222 -16.50 3.11 -5.92
CA ILE A 222 -16.34 2.04 -6.92
C ILE A 222 -17.65 1.28 -7.15
N ALA A 223 -18.43 1.01 -6.09
CA ALA A 223 -19.75 0.41 -6.24
C ALA A 223 -20.68 1.25 -7.12
N ALA A 224 -20.68 2.58 -6.93
CA ALA A 224 -21.48 3.51 -7.73
C ALA A 224 -21.05 3.61 -9.21
N ARG A 225 -19.84 3.17 -9.57
CA ARG A 225 -19.38 3.11 -10.98
C ARG A 225 -19.82 1.83 -11.69
N GLN A 226 -20.24 0.82 -10.93
CA GLN A 226 -20.60 -0.50 -11.43
C GLN A 226 -22.12 -0.71 -11.50
N SER A 227 -22.90 0.14 -10.84
CA SER A 227 -24.36 0.28 -10.97
C SER A 227 -24.74 1.10 -12.20
#